data_AF-A0A086M1Y8-F1
#
_entry.id   AF-A0A086M1Y8-F1
#
_cell.length_a   1.000
_cell.length_b   1.000
_cell.length_c   1.000
_cell.angle_alpha   90.00
_cell.angle_beta   90.00
_cell.angle_gamma   90.00
#
_symmetry.space_group_name_H-M   'P 1'
#
loop_
_entity.id
_entity.type
_entity.pdbx_description
1 polymer ?
#
loop_
_entity_poly.entity_id
_entity_poly.type
_entity_poly.pdbx_seq_one_letter_code
_entity_poly.pdbx_strand_id
1 'polypeptide(L)'
;MRLYLLEQFANEAVSGALPLRTGRYSDADRLFLNEIVTCTQEAKEAYEGFQYREALKKGLYEMHTRRDQYRLLCGEDHMHKDMVVTWLKTQCQTLAPIAPHICEHIWSEILKEPSLIVSSAWPTFPEHAQDPVLHRQFLLLLASVEDFRRTKDKAVQMLSGGKKKGQQPRPADQAAPALTHAVVYVAK
;
A
#
# COMPACT_ATOMS: atom_id res chain seq x y z
N MET A 1 -15.15 4.46 10.00
CA MET A 1 -14.80 3.59 8.85
C MET A 1 -13.32 3.21 8.83
N ARG A 2 -12.35 4.06 8.42
CA ARG A 2 -10.94 3.62 8.22
C ARG A 2 -10.31 2.86 9.41
N LEU A 3 -10.56 3.29 10.66
CA LEU A 3 -10.02 2.62 11.85
C LEU A 3 -10.63 1.22 12.08
N TYR A 4 -11.94 1.06 11.87
CA TYR A 4 -12.61 -0.25 11.88
C TYR A 4 -12.07 -1.18 10.77
N LEU A 5 -11.71 -0.64 9.59
CA LEU A 5 -11.07 -1.43 8.53
C LEU A 5 -9.62 -1.82 8.86
N LEU A 6 -8.93 -1.09 9.74
CA LEU A 6 -7.61 -1.47 10.26
C LEU A 6 -7.75 -2.59 11.30
N GLU A 7 -8.69 -2.46 12.23
CA GLU A 7 -9.06 -3.47 13.24
C GLU A 7 -9.53 -4.79 12.60
N GLN A 8 -10.42 -4.71 11.59
CA GLN A 8 -10.85 -5.88 10.81
C GLN A 8 -9.67 -6.53 10.10
N PHE A 9 -8.85 -5.76 9.39
CA PHE A 9 -7.67 -6.29 8.68
C PHE A 9 -6.64 -6.93 9.63
N ALA A 10 -6.45 -6.38 10.84
CA ALA A 10 -5.60 -6.97 11.86
C ALA A 10 -6.15 -8.34 12.32
N ASN A 11 -7.45 -8.43 12.58
CA ASN A 11 -8.12 -9.70 12.91
C ASN A 11 -8.00 -10.72 11.76
N GLU A 12 -8.22 -10.32 10.51
CA GLU A 12 -8.07 -11.19 9.33
C GLU A 12 -6.63 -11.68 9.12
N ALA A 13 -5.63 -10.85 9.46
CA ALA A 13 -4.21 -11.22 9.39
C ALA A 13 -3.77 -12.20 10.49
N VAL A 14 -4.25 -12.03 11.72
CA VAL A 14 -3.89 -12.90 12.86
C VAL A 14 -4.67 -14.21 12.86
N SER A 15 -5.96 -14.18 12.50
CA SER A 15 -6.80 -15.40 12.38
C SER A 15 -6.39 -16.33 11.23
N GLY A 16 -5.52 -15.87 10.31
CA GLY A 16 -5.14 -16.62 9.11
C GLY A 16 -6.21 -16.64 8.02
N ALA A 17 -7.23 -15.78 8.11
CA ALA A 17 -8.23 -15.61 7.07
C ALA A 17 -7.64 -14.98 5.79
N LEU A 18 -6.59 -14.15 5.93
CA LEU A 18 -5.78 -13.72 4.80
C LEU A 18 -4.81 -14.83 4.37
N PRO A 19 -4.80 -15.24 3.09
CA PRO A 19 -3.68 -16.00 2.54
C PRO A 19 -2.41 -15.12 2.58
N LEU A 20 -1.49 -15.49 3.47
CA LEU A 20 -0.20 -14.84 3.69
C LEU A 20 0.92 -15.86 3.49
N ARG A 21 1.92 -15.53 2.65
CA ARG A 21 3.07 -16.40 2.44
C ARG A 21 4.12 -16.22 3.54
N THR A 22 4.96 -17.24 3.69
CA THR A 22 6.14 -17.26 4.55
C THR A 22 7.39 -17.62 3.72
N GLY A 23 8.58 -17.46 4.29
CA GLY A 23 9.86 -17.71 3.60
C GLY A 23 10.61 -16.43 3.22
N ARG A 24 11.33 -16.46 2.11
CA ARG A 24 12.25 -15.38 1.70
C ARG A 24 11.52 -14.10 1.28
N TYR A 25 12.07 -12.94 1.65
CA TYR A 25 11.62 -11.63 1.15
C TYR A 25 11.86 -11.49 -0.36
N SER A 26 10.83 -11.03 -1.05
CA SER A 26 10.84 -10.62 -2.45
C SER A 26 11.28 -9.15 -2.55
N ASP A 27 11.57 -8.67 -3.75
CA ASP A 27 11.89 -7.26 -3.97
C ASP A 27 10.67 -6.36 -3.72
N ALA A 28 9.45 -6.87 -3.85
CA ALA A 28 8.23 -6.19 -3.41
C ALA A 28 8.17 -6.00 -1.88
N ASP A 29 8.63 -6.97 -1.09
CA ASP A 29 8.70 -6.87 0.38
C ASP A 29 9.76 -5.85 0.80
N ARG A 30 10.92 -5.83 0.12
CA ARG A 30 12.00 -4.85 0.33
C ARG A 30 11.57 -3.42 0.00
N LEU A 31 10.88 -3.23 -1.13
CA LEU A 31 10.27 -1.95 -1.52
C LEU A 31 9.30 -1.47 -0.45
N PHE A 32 8.36 -2.33 -0.03
CA PHE A 32 7.36 -1.95 0.98
C PHE A 32 7.97 -1.62 2.34
N LEU A 33 9.00 -2.35 2.78
CA LEU A 33 9.72 -2.03 4.01
C LEU A 33 10.33 -0.62 3.97
N ASN A 34 10.96 -0.22 2.86
CA ASN A 34 11.49 1.13 2.67
C ASN A 34 10.39 2.21 2.72
N GLU A 35 9.18 1.90 2.22
CA GLU A 35 8.03 2.79 2.33
C GLU A 35 7.47 2.88 3.76
N ILE A 36 7.51 1.80 4.54
CA ILE A 36 7.17 1.81 5.98
C ILE A 36 8.16 2.73 6.72
N VAL A 37 9.47 2.56 6.48
CA VAL A 37 10.52 3.40 7.07
C VAL A 37 10.31 4.87 6.69
N THR A 38 10.09 5.15 5.40
CA THR A 38 9.86 6.51 4.89
C THR A 38 8.66 7.18 5.55
N CYS A 39 7.47 6.55 5.51
CA CYS A 39 6.28 7.15 6.13
C CYS A 39 6.38 7.24 7.66
N THR A 40 7.18 6.38 8.31
CA THR A 40 7.46 6.46 9.76
C THR A 40 8.33 7.67 10.09
N GLN A 41 9.40 7.92 9.31
CA GLN A 41 10.30 9.04 9.51
C GLN A 41 9.60 10.37 9.19
N GLU A 42 8.86 10.46 8.08
CA GLU A 42 8.06 11.65 7.75
C GLU A 42 6.98 11.94 8.80
N ALA A 43 6.35 10.90 9.37
CA ALA A 43 5.38 11.08 10.46
C ALA A 43 6.06 11.56 11.75
N LYS A 44 7.25 11.06 12.06
CA LYS A 44 8.06 11.49 13.22
C LYS A 44 8.42 12.97 13.10
N GLU A 45 8.97 13.40 11.97
CA GLU A 45 9.32 14.80 11.70
C GLU A 45 8.09 15.72 11.80
N ALA A 46 6.93 15.27 11.31
CA ALA A 46 5.68 16.00 11.46
C ALA A 46 5.19 16.07 12.92
N TYR A 47 5.41 15.05 13.76
CA TYR A 47 5.12 15.14 15.20
C TYR A 47 6.10 16.07 15.93
N GLU A 48 7.41 15.99 15.64
CA GLU A 48 8.44 16.87 16.21
C GLU A 48 8.23 18.35 15.80
N GLY A 49 7.70 18.59 14.60
CA GLY A 49 7.25 19.91 14.14
C GLY A 49 5.84 20.34 14.61
N PHE A 50 5.18 19.58 15.49
CA PHE A 50 3.79 19.79 15.96
C PHE A 50 2.72 19.82 14.85
N GLN A 51 3.02 19.29 13.66
CA GLN A 51 2.16 19.24 12.48
C GLN A 51 1.24 18.01 12.49
N TYR A 52 0.44 17.84 13.55
CA TYR A 52 -0.41 16.65 13.76
C TYR A 52 -1.30 16.24 12.57
N ARG A 53 -1.71 17.19 11.72
CA ARG A 53 -2.45 16.92 10.47
C ARG A 53 -1.61 16.14 9.45
N GLU A 54 -0.36 16.56 9.24
CA GLU A 54 0.55 15.88 8.31
C GLU A 54 1.09 14.59 8.94
N ALA A 55 1.32 14.55 10.27
CA ALA A 55 1.65 13.33 10.99
C ALA A 55 0.56 12.25 10.82
N LEU A 56 -0.72 12.61 10.93
CA LEU A 56 -1.85 11.72 10.65
C LEU A 56 -1.90 11.30 9.16
N LYS A 57 -1.65 12.23 8.24
CA LYS A 57 -1.63 11.95 6.79
C LYS A 57 -0.54 10.93 6.45
N LYS A 58 0.69 11.12 6.93
CA LYS A 58 1.82 10.20 6.75
C LYS A 58 1.58 8.88 7.46
N GLY A 59 1.34 8.96 8.76
CA GLY A 59 1.23 7.80 9.66
C GLY A 59 0.01 6.92 9.45
N LEU A 60 -1.07 7.39 8.80
CA LEU A 60 -2.27 6.57 8.53
C LEU A 60 -2.67 6.56 7.05
N TYR A 61 -2.79 7.71 6.40
CA TYR A 61 -3.37 7.78 5.05
C TYR A 61 -2.40 7.29 3.98
N GLU A 62 -1.16 7.75 4.01
CA GLU A 62 -0.10 7.29 3.10
C GLU A 62 0.33 5.86 3.49
N MET A 63 0.56 5.56 4.77
CA MET A 63 0.96 4.22 5.24
C MET A 63 -0.05 3.10 4.87
N HIS A 64 -1.36 3.35 4.90
CA HIS A 64 -2.36 2.43 4.30
C HIS A 64 -2.22 2.32 2.78
N THR A 65 -2.00 3.44 2.08
CA THR A 65 -1.90 3.47 0.62
C THR A 65 -0.68 2.68 0.13
N ARG A 66 0.45 2.73 0.85
CA ARG A 66 1.64 1.91 0.55
C ARG A 66 1.36 0.42 0.70
N ARG A 67 0.61 0.01 1.73
CA ARG A 67 0.16 -1.39 1.91
C ARG A 67 -0.73 -1.85 0.76
N ASP A 68 -1.68 -1.02 0.33
CA ASP A 68 -2.61 -1.37 -0.75
C ASP A 68 -1.90 -1.45 -2.12
N GLN A 69 -0.86 -0.63 -2.33
CA GLN A 69 0.07 -0.71 -3.46
C GLN A 69 0.93 -1.99 -3.39
N TYR A 70 1.48 -2.34 -2.22
CA TYR A 70 2.24 -3.58 -1.99
C TYR A 70 1.39 -4.84 -2.24
N ARG A 71 0.13 -4.87 -1.76
CA ARG A 71 -0.83 -5.94 -2.05
C ARG A 71 -1.04 -6.12 -3.56
N LEU A 72 -1.14 -5.01 -4.30
CA LEU A 72 -1.25 -5.05 -5.76
C LEU A 72 0.03 -5.56 -6.46
N LEU A 73 1.21 -5.23 -5.93
CA LEU A 73 2.49 -5.70 -6.47
C LEU A 73 2.77 -7.18 -6.19
N CYS A 74 2.25 -7.74 -5.08
CA CYS A 74 2.39 -9.15 -4.77
C CYS A 74 1.52 -10.06 -5.67
N GLY A 75 0.32 -9.60 -6.07
CA GLY A 75 -0.58 -10.38 -6.91
C GLY A 75 -0.83 -11.80 -6.35
N GLU A 76 -0.60 -12.81 -7.18
CA GLU A 76 -0.78 -14.24 -6.85
C GLU A 76 0.24 -14.78 -5.82
N ASP A 77 1.41 -14.13 -5.64
CA ASP A 77 2.43 -14.56 -4.64
C ASP A 77 2.01 -14.21 -3.21
N HIS A 78 0.97 -13.39 -3.04
CA HIS A 78 0.45 -12.93 -1.75
C HIS A 78 1.44 -12.10 -0.89
N MET A 79 0.87 -11.41 0.10
CA MET A 79 1.65 -10.62 1.07
C MET A 79 2.42 -11.54 2.01
N HIS A 80 3.60 -11.10 2.45
CA HIS A 80 4.41 -11.83 3.41
C HIS A 80 3.93 -11.59 4.85
N LYS A 81 3.77 -12.66 5.63
CA LYS A 81 3.19 -12.58 6.98
C LYS A 81 3.95 -11.63 7.90
N ASP A 82 5.27 -11.73 7.95
CA ASP A 82 6.09 -10.98 8.90
C ASP A 82 6.14 -9.49 8.51
N MET A 83 6.04 -9.19 7.20
CA MET A 83 5.91 -7.83 6.69
C MET A 83 4.55 -7.20 7.05
N VAL A 84 3.46 -7.96 6.99
CA VAL A 84 2.12 -7.50 7.42
C VAL A 84 2.08 -7.27 8.94
N VAL A 85 2.72 -8.11 9.75
CA VAL A 85 2.85 -7.92 11.21
C VAL A 85 3.71 -6.69 11.53
N THR A 86 4.83 -6.51 10.82
CA THR A 86 5.71 -5.33 10.97
C THR A 86 4.97 -4.04 10.62
N TRP A 87 4.20 -4.04 9.52
CA TRP A 87 3.33 -2.93 9.15
C TRP A 87 2.27 -2.66 10.23
N LEU A 88 1.57 -3.68 10.73
CA LEU A 88 0.55 -3.53 11.78
C LEU A 88 1.12 -2.92 13.06
N LYS A 89 2.27 -3.40 13.55
CA LYS A 89 2.95 -2.83 14.73
C LYS A 89 3.30 -1.36 14.52
N THR A 90 4.00 -1.06 13.41
CA THR A 90 4.41 0.31 13.06
C THR A 90 3.21 1.26 12.94
N GLN A 91 2.17 0.81 12.23
CA GLN A 91 0.91 1.54 12.04
C GLN A 91 0.21 1.86 13.38
N CYS A 92 0.24 0.94 14.35
CA CYS A 92 -0.33 1.20 15.68
C CYS A 92 0.54 2.20 16.47
N GLN A 93 1.87 2.03 16.47
CA GLN A 93 2.76 2.90 17.24
C GLN A 93 2.78 4.35 16.71
N THR A 94 2.81 4.54 15.38
CA THR A 94 2.75 5.87 14.75
C THR A 94 1.40 6.57 14.95
N LEU A 95 0.31 5.80 15.16
CA LEU A 95 -1.04 6.32 15.37
C LEU A 95 -1.41 6.49 16.86
N ALA A 96 -0.67 5.85 17.78
CA ALA A 96 -0.91 5.90 19.22
C ALA A 96 -1.06 7.31 19.81
N PRO A 97 -0.33 8.36 19.36
CA PRO A 97 -0.53 9.73 19.87
C PRO A 97 -1.89 10.35 19.52
N ILE A 98 -2.65 9.78 18.57
CA ILE A 98 -3.91 10.33 18.05
C ILE A 98 -5.11 9.43 18.39
N ALA A 99 -4.97 8.11 18.29
CA ALA A 99 -6.05 7.15 18.55
C ALA A 99 -5.63 6.02 19.52
N PRO A 100 -5.13 6.33 20.73
CA PRO A 100 -4.47 5.37 21.60
C PRO A 100 -5.33 4.16 21.95
N HIS A 101 -6.63 4.33 22.20
CA HIS A 101 -7.51 3.23 22.63
C HIS A 101 -7.68 2.13 21.56
N ILE A 102 -7.75 2.51 20.28
CA ILE A 102 -7.87 1.56 19.16
C ILE A 102 -6.52 0.92 18.86
N CYS A 103 -5.43 1.68 18.97
CA CYS A 103 -4.07 1.15 18.80
C CYS A 103 -3.73 0.14 19.90
N GLU A 104 -4.08 0.44 21.16
CA GLU A 104 -3.93 -0.46 22.31
C GLU A 104 -4.80 -1.73 22.15
N HIS A 105 -6.03 -1.62 21.66
CA HIS A 105 -6.86 -2.79 21.36
C HIS A 105 -6.21 -3.68 20.28
N ILE A 106 -5.73 -3.12 19.17
CA ILE A 106 -5.05 -3.90 18.12
C ILE A 106 -3.74 -4.52 18.66
N TRP A 107 -2.99 -3.78 19.47
CA TRP A 107 -1.70 -4.21 20.02
C TRP A 107 -1.84 -5.34 21.06
N SER A 108 -2.69 -5.15 22.06
CA SER A 108 -2.83 -6.09 23.18
C SER A 108 -3.88 -7.18 22.95
N GLU A 109 -4.97 -6.91 22.22
CA GLU A 109 -6.01 -7.93 21.97
C GLU A 109 -5.86 -8.69 20.64
N ILE A 110 -5.31 -8.07 19.58
CA ILE A 110 -5.19 -8.73 18.27
C ILE A 110 -3.77 -9.27 18.07
N LEU A 111 -2.73 -8.43 18.23
CA LEU A 111 -1.33 -8.85 18.08
C LEU A 111 -0.80 -9.64 19.31
N LYS A 112 -1.50 -9.56 20.45
CA LYS A 112 -1.14 -10.20 21.73
C LYS A 112 0.26 -9.85 22.23
N GLU A 113 0.67 -8.60 22.05
CA GLU A 113 1.94 -8.10 22.60
C GLU A 113 1.89 -8.05 24.14
N PRO A 114 3.01 -8.29 24.85
CA PRO A 114 3.03 -8.46 26.30
C PRO A 114 3.06 -7.15 27.10
N SER A 115 3.12 -5.98 26.44
CA SER A 115 3.25 -4.67 27.06
C SER A 115 2.35 -3.63 26.38
N LEU A 116 1.88 -2.65 27.15
CA LEU A 116 1.00 -1.58 26.64
C LEU A 116 1.69 -0.74 25.55
N ILE A 117 0.95 -0.26 24.56
CA ILE A 117 1.54 0.48 23.43
C ILE A 117 2.22 1.79 23.87
N VAL A 118 1.72 2.40 24.94
CA VAL A 118 2.29 3.61 25.58
C VAL A 118 3.68 3.37 26.19
N SER A 119 4.02 2.10 26.50
CA SER A 119 5.35 1.70 26.95
C SER A 119 6.31 1.31 25.81
N SER A 120 5.81 1.23 24.57
CA SER A 120 6.64 0.89 23.41
C SER A 120 7.44 2.09 22.91
N ALA A 121 8.70 1.85 22.53
CA ALA A 121 9.53 2.87 21.89
C ALA A 121 9.05 3.15 20.45
N TRP A 122 9.36 4.33 19.92
CA TRP A 122 9.05 4.66 18.53
C TRP A 122 9.69 3.63 17.55
N PRO A 123 8.96 3.16 16.52
CA PRO A 123 9.47 2.18 15.57
C PRO A 123 10.75 2.66 14.88
N THR A 124 11.78 1.81 14.92
CA THR A 124 13.12 2.09 14.37
C THR A 124 13.64 0.88 13.60
N PHE A 125 14.38 1.14 12.52
CA PHE A 125 14.77 0.13 11.54
C PHE A 125 16.29 0.21 11.27
N PRO A 126 17.15 -0.16 12.23
CA PRO A 126 18.59 0.08 12.15
C PRO A 126 19.28 -0.66 10.99
N GLU A 127 18.77 -1.82 10.60
CA GLU A 127 19.27 -2.60 9.45
C GLU A 127 18.69 -2.15 8.10
N HIS A 128 17.67 -1.28 8.12
CA HIS A 128 16.91 -0.82 6.96
C HIS A 128 16.72 0.71 7.03
N ALA A 129 17.84 1.44 6.92
CA ALA A 129 17.82 2.88 6.73
C ALA A 129 17.04 3.27 5.46
N GLN A 130 16.43 4.45 5.48
CA GLN A 130 15.67 4.98 4.35
C GLN A 130 16.55 5.12 3.10
N ASP A 131 16.11 4.53 1.98
CA ASP A 131 16.70 4.68 0.65
C ASP A 131 15.81 5.60 -0.23
N PRO A 132 16.22 6.86 -0.49
CA PRO A 132 15.49 7.77 -1.37
C PRO A 132 15.51 7.37 -2.85
N VAL A 133 16.49 6.58 -3.29
CA VAL A 133 16.58 6.07 -4.67
C VAL A 133 15.55 4.97 -4.86
N LEU A 134 15.49 4.01 -3.93
CA LEU A 134 14.49 2.93 -3.93
C LEU A 134 13.06 3.49 -3.83
N HIS A 135 12.85 4.52 -2.99
CA HIS A 135 11.58 5.25 -2.90
C HIS A 135 11.19 5.89 -4.24
N ARG A 136 12.14 6.56 -4.91
CA ARG A 136 11.90 7.18 -6.21
C ARG A 136 11.63 6.15 -7.31
N GLN A 137 12.27 4.98 -7.26
CA GLN A 137 11.98 3.85 -8.16
C GLN A 137 10.57 3.30 -7.93
N PHE A 138 10.14 3.13 -6.67
CA PHE A 138 8.79 2.70 -6.32
C PHE A 138 7.71 3.65 -6.87
N LEU A 139 7.87 4.96 -6.67
CA LEU A 139 6.95 5.98 -7.21
C LEU A 139 6.93 5.98 -8.75
N LEU A 140 8.09 5.84 -9.41
CA LEU A 140 8.17 5.76 -10.87
C LEU A 140 7.47 4.51 -11.42
N LEU A 141 7.62 3.36 -10.77
CA LEU A 141 6.95 2.11 -11.13
C LEU A 141 5.43 2.26 -11.04
N LEU A 142 4.92 2.81 -9.94
CA LEU A 142 3.48 3.03 -9.74
C LEU A 142 2.89 4.00 -10.76
N ALA A 143 3.54 5.15 -10.99
CA ALA A 143 3.13 6.10 -12.02
C ALA A 143 3.10 5.45 -13.41
N SER A 144 4.10 4.61 -13.74
CA SER A 144 4.15 3.86 -15.00
C SER A 144 2.99 2.87 -15.13
N VAL A 145 2.59 2.20 -14.05
CA VAL A 145 1.46 1.26 -14.02
C VAL A 145 0.11 1.99 -14.18
N GLU A 146 -0.06 3.14 -13.54
CA GLU A 146 -1.26 3.98 -13.70
C GLU A 146 -1.37 4.58 -15.11
N ASP A 147 -0.26 5.06 -15.67
CA ASP A 147 -0.14 5.56 -17.04
C ASP A 147 -0.45 4.46 -18.07
N PHE A 148 0.06 3.25 -17.85
CA PHE A 148 -0.23 2.09 -18.68
C PHE A 148 -1.71 1.72 -18.65
N ARG A 149 -2.32 1.62 -17.46
CA ARG A 149 -3.76 1.36 -17.29
C ARG A 149 -4.61 2.41 -18.00
N ARG A 150 -4.35 3.69 -17.72
CA ARG A 150 -5.03 4.85 -18.34
C ARG A 150 -4.90 4.85 -19.86
N THR A 151 -3.78 4.37 -20.40
CA THR A 151 -3.56 4.26 -21.85
C THR A 151 -4.28 3.07 -22.45
N LYS A 152 -4.27 1.91 -21.76
CA LYS A 152 -5.06 0.72 -22.15
C LYS A 152 -6.55 1.05 -22.22
N ASP A 153 -7.09 1.71 -21.20
CA ASP A 153 -8.52 2.00 -21.12
C ASP A 153 -8.97 3.00 -22.20
N LYS A 154 -8.12 3.99 -22.54
CA LYS A 154 -8.32 4.86 -23.71
C LYS A 154 -8.31 4.07 -25.02
N ALA A 155 -7.36 3.14 -25.20
CA ALA A 155 -7.30 2.30 -26.40
C ALA A 155 -8.54 1.39 -26.53
N VAL A 156 -9.01 0.80 -25.43
CA VAL A 156 -10.25 0.01 -25.38
C VAL A 156 -11.46 0.88 -25.76
N GLN A 157 -11.59 2.10 -25.22
CA GLN A 157 -12.67 3.03 -25.57
C GLN A 157 -12.65 3.48 -27.04
N MET A 158 -11.47 3.58 -27.66
CA MET A 158 -11.36 3.84 -29.10
C MET A 158 -11.80 2.63 -29.94
N LEU A 159 -11.38 1.42 -29.55
CA LEU A 159 -11.75 0.16 -30.22
C LEU A 159 -13.25 -0.17 -30.09
N SER A 160 -13.86 0.12 -28.93
CA SER A 160 -15.28 -0.10 -28.64
C SER A 160 -16.22 0.94 -29.27
N GLY A 161 -15.73 1.77 -30.20
CA GLY A 161 -16.54 2.74 -30.93
C GLY A 161 -16.76 4.06 -30.21
N GLY A 162 -15.68 4.81 -29.97
CA GLY A 162 -15.78 6.21 -29.55
C GLY A 162 -16.69 7.02 -30.50
N LYS A 163 -17.66 7.76 -29.94
CA LYS A 163 -18.74 8.43 -30.69
C LYS A 163 -18.25 9.49 -31.69
N LYS A 164 -17.90 9.08 -32.91
CA LYS A 164 -17.92 9.97 -34.08
C LYS A 164 -19.37 10.36 -34.37
N LYS A 165 -19.66 11.65 -34.31
CA LYS A 165 -20.99 12.24 -34.48
C LYS A 165 -21.45 12.10 -35.95
N GLY A 166 -22.07 10.97 -36.30
CA GLY A 166 -22.63 10.74 -37.64
C GLY A 166 -22.71 9.30 -38.16
N GLN A 167 -22.34 8.26 -37.38
CA GLN A 167 -22.50 6.86 -37.81
C GLN A 167 -23.36 6.03 -36.85
N GLN A 168 -24.06 5.04 -37.40
CA GLN A 168 -24.92 4.12 -36.65
C GLN A 168 -24.11 3.24 -35.67
N PRO A 169 -24.71 2.81 -34.55
CA PRO A 169 -24.06 1.90 -33.62
C PRO A 169 -23.75 0.56 -34.30
N ARG A 170 -22.60 -0.04 -33.97
CA ARG A 170 -22.31 -1.44 -34.35
C ARG A 170 -23.32 -2.38 -33.65
N PRO A 171 -23.76 -3.47 -34.28
CA PRO A 171 -24.53 -4.51 -33.60
C PRO A 171 -23.70 -5.11 -32.47
N ALA A 172 -24.36 -5.53 -31.39
CA ALA A 172 -23.73 -5.90 -30.12
C ALA A 172 -22.92 -7.21 -30.12
N ASP A 173 -22.84 -7.89 -31.27
CA ASP A 173 -22.31 -9.25 -31.44
C ASP A 173 -20.82 -9.31 -31.84
N GLN A 174 -20.14 -8.14 -31.87
CA GLN A 174 -18.70 -8.05 -32.12
C GLN A 174 -17.98 -7.57 -30.86
N ALA A 175 -17.54 -8.52 -30.04
CA ALA A 175 -16.63 -8.24 -28.93
C ALA A 175 -15.41 -7.47 -29.44
N ALA A 176 -15.04 -6.37 -28.77
CA ALA A 176 -13.91 -5.55 -29.18
C ALA A 176 -12.63 -6.41 -29.17
N PRO A 177 -11.77 -6.33 -30.22
CA PRO A 177 -10.59 -7.17 -30.32
C PRO A 177 -9.67 -6.94 -29.11
N ALA A 178 -9.38 -8.02 -28.39
CA ALA A 178 -8.57 -7.95 -27.17
C ALA A 178 -7.18 -7.39 -27.48
N LEU A 179 -6.70 -6.46 -26.63
CA LEU A 179 -5.33 -5.95 -26.70
C LEU A 179 -4.39 -7.05 -26.19
N THR A 180 -3.91 -7.89 -27.11
CA THR A 180 -3.08 -9.08 -26.81
C THR A 180 -1.62 -8.74 -26.51
N HIS A 181 -1.11 -7.62 -27.02
CA HIS A 181 0.31 -7.23 -26.92
C HIS A 181 0.43 -5.74 -26.58
N ALA A 182 1.49 -5.39 -25.86
CA ALA A 182 1.90 -4.02 -25.62
C ALA A 182 3.43 -3.94 -25.60
N VAL A 183 3.98 -2.80 -26.00
CA VAL A 183 5.43 -2.53 -26.02
C VAL A 183 5.69 -1.26 -25.22
N VAL A 184 6.64 -1.34 -24.29
CA VAL A 184 7.08 -0.20 -23.46
C VAL A 184 8.50 0.15 -23.87
N TYR A 185 8.71 1.41 -24.26
CA TYR A 185 10.03 1.94 -24.58
C TYR A 185 10.57 2.73 -23.40
N VAL A 186 11.78 2.40 -22.94
CA VAL A 186 12.49 3.12 -21.89
C VAL A 186 13.70 3.80 -22.52
N ALA A 187 13.76 5.13 -22.43
CA ALA A 187 14.95 5.88 -22.81
C ALA A 187 16.09 5.61 -21.80
N LYS A 188 17.32 5.56 -22.29
CA LYS A 188 18.55 5.53 -21.47
C LYS A 188 19.06 6.95 -21.24
#